data_AF-A0A1W9RKZ1-F1
#
_entry.id   AF-A0A1W9RKZ1-F1
#
_cell.length_a   1.000
_cell.length_b   1.000
_cell.length_c   1.000
_cell.angle_alpha   90.00
_cell.angle_beta   90.00
_cell.angle_gamma   90.00
#
_symmetry.space_group_name_H-M   'P 1'
#
loop_
_entity.id
_entity.type
_entity.pdbx_description
1 polymer ?
#
loop_
_entity_poly.entity_id
_entity_poly.type
_entity_poly.pdbx_seq_one_letter_code
_entity_poly.pdbx_strand_id
1 'polypeptide(L)'
;MCRMIFAKGKFDVNMLIDDMILMALDKNERHEENADKIFQHGDGWGLCYLQNSELIVHRSVRPIFDDPAIDQFRSLKTDMFILHARHASLGKVVPANVHPFESQRYVFFHNGTIYEDLPFDREFHPRGTTDSERYFYYLISSKNQEIDRLQLQEKLTRLTDFSGANFILTTGQKTFIANWYAINPRYYTMKKMSENSTTIISSEILPHFRQKNWEPLKNHDILEI
;
A
#
# COMPACT_ATOMS: atom_id res chain seq x y z
N MET A 1 0.58 11.61 0.58
CA MET A 1 1.28 10.34 0.87
C MET A 1 0.34 9.44 1.67
N CYS A 2 0.36 8.12 1.51
CA CYS A 2 -0.73 7.25 1.95
C CYS A 2 -0.41 6.40 3.21
N ARG A 3 -1.43 5.67 3.71
CA ARG A 3 -1.25 4.62 4.72
C ARG A 3 -1.64 3.26 4.15
N MET A 4 -0.89 2.23 4.51
CA MET A 4 -1.05 0.87 3.99
C MET A 4 -0.95 -0.16 5.11
N ILE A 5 -1.80 -1.18 5.03
CA ILE A 5 -1.74 -2.42 5.81
C ILE A 5 -1.72 -3.58 4.82
N PHE A 6 -0.82 -4.53 5.01
CA PHE A 6 -0.84 -5.88 4.46
C PHE A 6 -0.98 -6.86 5.62
N ALA A 7 -1.86 -7.85 5.49
CA ALA A 7 -2.01 -8.95 6.44
C ALA A 7 -2.13 -10.28 5.69
N LYS A 8 -1.42 -11.31 6.15
CA LYS A 8 -1.51 -12.70 5.66
C LYS A 8 -1.59 -13.67 6.83
N GLY A 9 -2.43 -14.70 6.71
CA GLY A 9 -2.65 -15.71 7.74
C GLY A 9 -3.90 -15.49 8.58
N LYS A 10 -3.81 -15.71 9.91
CA LYS A 10 -4.97 -15.62 10.82
C LYS A 10 -5.08 -14.25 11.48
N PHE A 11 -6.02 -13.43 11.01
CA PHE A 11 -6.25 -12.08 11.55
C PHE A 11 -7.74 -11.74 11.57
N ASP A 12 -8.09 -10.68 12.32
CA ASP A 12 -9.43 -10.11 12.32
C ASP A 12 -9.47 -8.86 11.45
N VAL A 13 -10.21 -8.92 10.33
CA VAL A 13 -10.38 -7.80 9.41
C VAL A 13 -11.01 -6.60 10.10
N ASN A 14 -11.90 -6.80 11.07
CA ASN A 14 -12.52 -5.69 11.80
C ASN A 14 -11.47 -4.84 12.53
N MET A 15 -10.51 -5.49 13.20
CA MET A 15 -9.43 -4.79 13.90
C MET A 15 -8.53 -4.01 12.93
N LEU A 16 -8.23 -4.58 11.76
CA LEU A 16 -7.41 -3.90 10.75
C LEU A 16 -8.12 -2.67 10.16
N ILE A 17 -9.44 -2.74 9.99
CA ILE A 17 -10.26 -1.60 9.55
C ILE A 17 -10.25 -0.50 10.62
N ASP A 18 -10.47 -0.85 11.88
CA ASP A 18 -10.46 0.12 12.98
C ASP A 18 -9.10 0.82 13.10
N ASP A 19 -8.01 0.06 12.99
CA ASP A 19 -6.65 0.61 13.03
C ASP A 19 -6.33 1.48 11.81
N MET A 20 -6.80 1.11 10.61
CA MET A 20 -6.67 1.98 9.44
C MET A 20 -7.45 3.28 9.60
N ILE A 21 -8.65 3.25 10.17
CA ILE A 21 -9.45 4.45 10.45
C ILE A 21 -8.68 5.39 11.39
N LEU A 22 -8.04 4.85 12.43
CA LEU A 22 -7.22 5.63 13.35
C LEU A 22 -5.99 6.25 12.66
N MET A 23 -5.30 5.49 11.81
CA MET A 23 -4.20 6.03 11.00
C MET A 23 -4.69 7.12 10.04
N ALA A 24 -5.80 6.88 9.34
CA ALA A 24 -6.36 7.82 8.38
C ALA A 24 -6.87 9.11 9.04
N LEU A 25 -7.32 9.04 10.29
CA LEU A 25 -7.73 10.18 11.10
C LEU A 25 -6.56 10.95 11.72
N ASP A 26 -5.31 10.51 11.52
CA ASP A 26 -4.11 11.06 12.17
C ASP A 26 -4.15 10.93 13.71
N LYS A 27 -4.61 9.77 14.21
CA LYS A 27 -4.83 9.50 15.65
C LYS A 27 -3.99 8.35 16.22
N ASN A 28 -2.90 7.96 15.55
CA ASN A 28 -2.07 6.84 15.98
C ASN A 28 -0.59 7.23 16.20
N GLU A 29 0.28 7.21 15.19
CA GLU A 29 1.70 7.56 15.36
C GLU A 29 2.04 9.00 14.96
N ARG A 30 3.14 9.52 15.50
CA ARG A 30 3.71 10.82 15.15
C ARG A 30 4.95 10.67 14.29
N HIS A 31 5.08 11.52 13.28
CA HIS A 31 6.13 11.51 12.27
C HIS A 31 6.33 12.92 11.70
N GLU A 32 7.15 13.05 10.65
CA GLU A 32 7.49 14.34 10.06
C GLU A 32 6.25 15.10 9.54
N GLU A 33 5.39 14.43 8.76
CA GLU A 33 4.23 15.08 8.12
C GLU A 33 3.13 15.59 9.08
N ASN A 34 3.04 15.04 10.29
CA ASN A 34 2.02 15.45 11.26
C ASN A 34 2.60 16.23 12.44
N ALA A 35 3.91 16.50 12.49
CA ALA A 35 4.60 17.06 13.66
C ALA A 35 3.88 18.26 14.30
N ASP A 36 3.40 19.20 13.48
CA ASP A 36 2.78 20.46 13.92
C ASP A 36 1.37 20.70 13.31
N LYS A 37 0.83 19.71 12.59
CA LYS A 37 -0.46 19.82 11.91
C LYS A 37 -1.20 18.49 11.93
N ILE A 38 -2.52 18.55 11.76
CA ILE A 38 -3.32 17.35 11.49
C ILE A 38 -3.06 16.91 10.05
N PHE A 39 -2.72 15.63 9.86
CA PHE A 39 -2.38 15.04 8.57
C PHE A 39 -3.32 13.87 8.21
N GLN A 40 -4.59 14.18 7.99
CA GLN A 40 -5.60 13.17 7.66
C GLN A 40 -5.48 12.62 6.24
N HIS A 41 -5.82 11.35 6.06
CA HIS A 41 -5.85 10.64 4.77
C HIS A 41 -7.29 10.55 4.26
N GLY A 42 -7.78 11.65 3.70
CA GLY A 42 -9.19 11.80 3.34
C GLY A 42 -9.55 11.60 1.86
N ASP A 43 -8.59 11.28 1.00
CA ASP A 43 -8.73 11.38 -0.46
C ASP A 43 -9.09 10.05 -1.15
N GLY A 44 -9.76 9.17 -0.41
CA GLY A 44 -10.18 7.85 -0.85
C GLY A 44 -9.56 6.71 -0.05
N TRP A 45 -10.08 5.51 -0.26
CA TRP A 45 -9.53 4.27 0.27
C TRP A 45 -9.77 3.12 -0.70
N GLY A 46 -9.00 2.06 -0.54
CA GLY A 46 -9.27 0.82 -1.25
C GLY A 46 -8.64 -0.37 -0.57
N LEU A 47 -9.16 -1.54 -0.92
CA LEU A 47 -8.74 -2.81 -0.35
C LEU A 47 -8.58 -3.87 -1.43
N CYS A 48 -7.85 -4.91 -1.07
CA CYS A 48 -7.71 -6.15 -1.82
C CYS A 48 -7.73 -7.32 -0.85
N TYR A 49 -8.47 -8.37 -1.17
CA TYR A 49 -8.50 -9.60 -0.38
C TYR A 49 -8.58 -10.84 -1.27
N LEU A 50 -8.21 -11.99 -0.70
CA LEU A 50 -8.30 -13.27 -1.38
C LEU A 50 -9.64 -13.94 -1.11
N GLN A 51 -10.34 -14.33 -2.17
CA GLN A 51 -11.57 -15.12 -2.09
C GLN A 51 -11.53 -16.19 -3.17
N ASN A 52 -11.67 -17.47 -2.79
CA ASN A 52 -11.62 -18.60 -3.73
C ASN A 52 -10.38 -18.57 -4.65
N SER A 53 -9.22 -18.21 -4.12
CA SER A 53 -7.95 -18.04 -4.87
C SER A 53 -7.93 -16.89 -5.89
N GLU A 54 -8.94 -16.03 -5.89
CA GLU A 54 -8.99 -14.81 -6.70
C GLU A 54 -8.80 -13.57 -5.85
N LEU A 55 -8.18 -12.54 -6.44
CA LEU A 55 -8.05 -11.23 -5.82
C LEU A 55 -9.33 -10.42 -6.08
N ILE A 56 -9.97 -9.99 -5.00
CA ILE A 56 -11.13 -9.10 -5.04
C ILE A 56 -10.72 -7.73 -4.53
N VAL A 57 -11.05 -6.69 -5.30
CA VAL A 57 -10.72 -5.31 -4.96
C VAL A 57 -11.96 -4.45 -4.74
N HIS A 58 -11.82 -3.44 -3.89
CA HIS A 58 -12.82 -2.39 -3.72
C HIS A 58 -12.11 -1.04 -3.61
N ARG A 59 -12.76 0.02 -4.11
CA ARG A 59 -12.24 1.40 -4.11
C ARG A 59 -13.37 2.38 -3.80
N SER A 60 -13.04 3.41 -3.06
CA SER A 60 -13.91 4.55 -2.83
C SER A 60 -13.14 5.85 -2.87
N VAL A 61 -13.78 6.89 -3.39
CA VAL A 61 -13.27 8.27 -3.37
C VAL A 61 -13.58 8.99 -2.06
N ARG A 62 -14.43 8.41 -1.21
CA ARG A 62 -14.74 8.96 0.11
C ARG A 62 -13.61 8.63 1.09
N PRO A 63 -13.38 9.44 2.13
CA PRO A 63 -12.50 9.05 3.23
C PRO A 63 -13.01 7.79 3.94
N ILE A 64 -12.12 6.88 4.33
CA ILE A 64 -12.50 5.61 4.98
C ILE A 64 -13.29 5.83 6.28
N PHE A 65 -13.01 6.90 7.00
CA PHE A 65 -13.64 7.22 8.28
C PHE A 65 -15.05 7.83 8.15
N ASP A 66 -15.47 8.28 6.95
CA ASP A 66 -16.83 8.76 6.69
C ASP A 66 -17.53 7.98 5.57
N ASP A 67 -17.07 6.76 5.25
CA ASP A 67 -17.64 5.93 4.21
C ASP A 67 -18.29 4.66 4.78
N PRO A 68 -19.64 4.57 4.84
CA PRO A 68 -20.32 3.39 5.37
C PRO A 68 -20.08 2.12 4.53
N ALA A 69 -19.57 2.25 3.29
CA ALA A 69 -19.22 1.10 2.47
C ALA A 69 -18.11 0.24 3.08
N ILE A 70 -17.32 0.76 4.04
CA ILE A 70 -16.30 -0.03 4.74
C ILE A 70 -16.93 -1.11 5.64
N ASP A 71 -18.13 -0.86 6.18
CA ASP A 71 -18.75 -1.72 7.20
C ASP A 71 -19.13 -3.10 6.66
N GLN A 72 -19.38 -3.22 5.35
CA GLN A 72 -19.67 -4.51 4.70
C GLN A 72 -18.49 -5.49 4.75
N PHE A 73 -17.27 -5.01 4.99
CA PHE A 73 -16.05 -5.81 5.02
C PHE A 73 -15.64 -6.24 6.43
N ARG A 74 -16.28 -5.71 7.49
CA ARG A 74 -15.87 -5.98 8.88
C ARG A 74 -15.97 -7.45 9.27
N SER A 75 -16.92 -8.19 8.72
CA SER A 75 -17.08 -9.63 8.96
C SER A 75 -16.34 -10.52 7.96
N LEU A 76 -15.57 -9.94 7.02
CA LEU A 76 -14.87 -10.67 5.98
C LEU A 76 -13.90 -11.69 6.57
N LYS A 77 -13.90 -12.91 5.99
CA LYS A 77 -12.94 -13.96 6.30
C LYS A 77 -12.06 -14.20 5.07
N THR A 78 -10.76 -14.01 5.24
CA THR A 78 -9.75 -14.12 4.18
C THR A 78 -8.39 -14.44 4.82
N ASP A 79 -7.52 -15.13 4.08
CA ASP A 79 -6.14 -15.39 4.49
C ASP A 79 -5.16 -14.31 3.99
N MET A 80 -5.61 -13.35 3.18
CA MET A 80 -4.85 -12.18 2.75
C MET A 80 -5.74 -10.94 2.68
N PHE A 81 -5.29 -9.83 3.26
CA PHE A 81 -6.00 -8.56 3.25
C PHE A 81 -5.01 -7.41 3.10
N ILE A 82 -5.31 -6.50 2.18
CA ILE A 82 -4.55 -5.28 1.95
C ILE A 82 -5.52 -4.11 2.04
N LEU A 83 -5.17 -3.07 2.79
CA LEU A 83 -5.99 -1.88 2.96
C LEU A 83 -5.12 -0.64 2.77
N HIS A 84 -5.67 0.36 2.09
CA HIS A 84 -4.99 1.60 1.75
C HIS A 84 -5.89 2.80 2.01
N ALA A 85 -5.37 3.81 2.70
CA ALA A 85 -6.00 5.12 2.85
C ALA A 85 -5.17 6.19 2.12
N ARG A 86 -5.81 6.91 1.22
CA ARG A 86 -5.18 7.85 0.29
C ARG A 86 -5.12 9.25 0.89
N HIS A 87 -3.98 9.90 0.70
CA HIS A 87 -3.84 11.36 0.79
C HIS A 87 -3.12 11.81 -0.47
N ALA A 88 -3.82 12.58 -1.30
CA ALA A 88 -3.39 12.97 -2.63
C ALA A 88 -2.26 14.02 -2.53
N SER A 89 -1.05 13.64 -2.95
CA SER A 89 0.00 14.62 -3.27
C SER A 89 -0.18 15.16 -4.69
N LEU A 90 -0.60 14.30 -5.62
CA LEU A 90 -0.85 14.60 -7.03
C LEU A 90 -2.16 13.94 -7.51
N GLY A 91 -2.81 14.58 -8.48
CA GLY A 91 -4.01 14.08 -9.15
C GLY A 91 -5.33 14.31 -8.40
N LYS A 92 -6.42 14.46 -9.15
CA LYS A 92 -7.76 14.70 -8.61
C LYS A 92 -8.26 13.49 -7.80
N VAL A 93 -9.21 13.74 -6.89
CA VAL A 93 -9.95 12.69 -6.17
C VAL A 93 -10.99 12.09 -7.13
N VAL A 94 -10.57 11.06 -7.88
CA VAL A 94 -11.41 10.32 -8.83
C VAL A 94 -11.11 8.83 -8.72
N PRO A 95 -12.04 7.93 -9.06
CA PRO A 95 -11.84 6.49 -8.90
C PRO A 95 -10.57 5.95 -9.58
N ALA A 96 -10.21 6.51 -10.74
CA ALA A 96 -9.02 6.13 -11.49
C ALA A 96 -7.69 6.46 -10.77
N ASN A 97 -7.71 7.28 -9.72
CA ASN A 97 -6.53 7.68 -8.94
C ASN A 97 -6.48 7.01 -7.56
N VAL A 98 -7.45 6.16 -7.22
CA VAL A 98 -7.55 5.47 -5.92
C VAL A 98 -6.95 4.08 -6.03
N HIS A 99 -6.05 3.74 -5.10
CA HIS A 99 -5.46 2.42 -5.02
C HIS A 99 -6.51 1.36 -4.63
N PRO A 100 -6.33 0.08 -5.03
CA PRO A 100 -5.19 -0.43 -5.80
C PRO A 100 -5.22 -0.06 -7.29
N PHE A 101 -4.10 -0.21 -7.97
CA PHE A 101 -4.04 -0.31 -9.43
C PHE A 101 -4.00 -1.77 -9.86
N GLU A 102 -4.57 -2.08 -11.03
CA GLU A 102 -4.72 -3.44 -11.54
C GLU A 102 -4.25 -3.52 -12.99
N SER A 103 -3.47 -4.56 -13.30
CA SER A 103 -3.08 -4.90 -14.66
C SER A 103 -2.72 -6.37 -14.75
N GLN A 104 -3.27 -7.06 -15.75
CA GLN A 104 -3.14 -8.51 -15.90
C GLN A 104 -3.55 -9.23 -14.60
N ARG A 105 -2.62 -9.90 -13.91
CA ARG A 105 -2.84 -10.59 -12.63
C ARG A 105 -2.34 -9.82 -11.40
N TYR A 106 -1.81 -8.61 -11.60
CA TYR A 106 -1.13 -7.85 -10.56
C TYR A 106 -2.04 -6.80 -9.96
N VAL A 107 -2.03 -6.74 -8.62
CA VAL A 107 -2.68 -5.69 -7.83
C VAL A 107 -1.59 -4.90 -7.10
N PHE A 108 -1.65 -3.56 -7.17
CA PHE A 108 -0.59 -2.68 -6.73
C PHE A 108 -1.07 -1.55 -5.83
N PHE A 109 -0.34 -1.34 -4.73
CA PHE A 109 -0.51 -0.24 -3.79
C PHE A 109 0.79 0.54 -3.65
N HIS A 110 0.72 1.87 -3.56
CA HIS A 110 1.89 2.73 -3.41
C HIS A 110 1.67 3.76 -2.29
N ASN A 111 2.74 3.98 -1.51
CA ASN A 111 2.88 5.10 -0.59
C ASN A 111 4.17 5.85 -0.90
N GLY A 112 3.99 7.03 -1.50
CA GLY A 112 5.11 7.83 -1.95
C GLY A 112 4.67 8.83 -3.00
N THR A 113 5.66 9.44 -3.64
CA THR A 113 5.47 10.21 -4.86
C THR A 113 6.74 10.06 -5.69
N ILE A 114 6.57 9.62 -6.93
CA ILE A 114 7.64 9.59 -7.93
C ILE A 114 7.54 10.87 -8.77
N TYR A 115 8.60 11.66 -8.80
CA TYR A 115 8.63 12.95 -9.49
C TYR A 115 9.21 12.86 -10.90
N GLU A 116 9.95 11.79 -11.19
CA GLU A 116 10.52 11.53 -12.51
C GLU A 116 9.57 10.81 -13.46
N ASP A 117 9.81 10.99 -14.77
CA ASP A 117 9.06 10.28 -15.81
C ASP A 117 9.62 8.88 -16.02
N LEU A 118 8.84 7.87 -15.62
CA LEU A 118 9.27 6.48 -15.69
C LEU A 118 8.91 5.84 -17.03
N PRO A 119 9.86 5.13 -17.69
CA PRO A 119 9.57 4.39 -18.90
C PRO A 119 8.74 3.14 -18.60
N PHE A 120 7.77 2.81 -19.44
CA PHE A 120 7.04 1.53 -19.35
C PHE A 120 6.68 1.02 -20.75
N ASP A 121 6.32 -0.26 -20.82
CA ASP A 121 5.99 -0.93 -22.07
C ASP A 121 4.76 -0.27 -22.74
N ARG A 122 4.81 -0.14 -24.08
CA ARG A 122 3.82 0.61 -24.87
C ARG A 122 2.39 0.07 -24.79
N GLU A 123 2.21 -1.15 -24.30
CA GLU A 123 0.90 -1.77 -24.10
C GLU A 123 0.13 -1.17 -22.91
N PHE A 124 0.83 -0.55 -21.96
CA PHE A 124 0.21 0.06 -20.80
C PHE A 124 -0.27 1.49 -21.10
N HIS A 125 -1.53 1.75 -20.75
CA HIS A 125 -2.19 3.02 -21.00
C HIS A 125 -2.78 3.54 -19.67
N PRO A 126 -2.09 4.47 -18.97
CA PRO A 126 -2.59 5.04 -17.73
C PRO A 126 -3.99 5.62 -17.91
N ARG A 127 -4.91 5.24 -17.03
CA ARG A 127 -6.29 5.74 -17.01
C ARG A 127 -6.43 6.95 -16.10
N GLY A 128 -5.64 6.98 -15.04
CA GLY A 128 -5.54 8.07 -14.08
C GLY A 128 -4.49 9.10 -14.47
N THR A 129 -4.21 9.99 -13.52
CA THR A 129 -3.23 11.06 -13.66
C THR A 129 -2.20 11.04 -12.53
N THR A 130 -2.09 9.92 -11.81
CA THR A 130 -1.15 9.77 -10.69
C THR A 130 0.19 9.25 -11.17
N ASP A 131 1.24 9.63 -10.46
CA ASP A 131 2.55 9.01 -10.55
C ASP A 131 2.48 7.52 -10.19
N SER A 132 1.65 7.14 -9.21
CA SER A 132 1.46 5.74 -8.79
C SER A 132 1.10 4.78 -9.91
N GLU A 133 0.23 5.15 -10.85
CA GLU A 133 -0.16 4.25 -11.95
C GLU A 133 0.98 4.08 -12.96
N ARG A 134 1.72 5.15 -13.26
CA ARG A 134 2.92 5.11 -14.11
C ARG A 134 4.02 4.27 -13.46
N TYR A 135 4.19 4.45 -12.15
CA TYR A 135 5.14 3.69 -11.35
C TYR A 135 4.80 2.19 -11.32
N PHE A 136 3.51 1.85 -11.18
CA PHE A 136 3.05 0.48 -11.31
C PHE A 136 3.46 -0.14 -12.65
N TYR A 137 3.19 0.55 -13.76
CA TYR A 137 3.54 0.06 -15.10
C TYR A 137 5.04 -0.06 -15.31
N TYR A 138 5.83 0.88 -14.79
CA TYR A 138 7.28 0.74 -14.78
C TYR A 138 7.72 -0.54 -14.09
N LEU A 139 7.17 -0.85 -12.91
CA LEU A 139 7.53 -2.05 -12.15
C LEU A 139 7.14 -3.34 -12.87
N ILE A 140 5.98 -3.39 -13.53
CA ILE A 140 5.51 -4.62 -14.20
C ILE A 140 5.97 -4.77 -15.66
N SER A 141 6.60 -3.74 -16.25
CA SER A 141 7.17 -3.83 -17.60
C SER A 141 8.38 -4.77 -17.63
N SER A 142 8.22 -5.99 -18.11
CA SER A 142 9.25 -7.05 -18.01
C SER A 142 9.42 -7.87 -19.30
N LYS A 143 8.90 -7.40 -20.44
CA LYS A 143 8.97 -8.16 -21.71
C LYS A 143 8.44 -9.61 -21.59
N ASN A 144 7.29 -9.79 -20.94
CA ASN A 144 6.64 -11.09 -20.67
C ASN A 144 7.36 -12.03 -19.69
N GLN A 145 8.28 -11.54 -18.86
CA GLN A 145 8.87 -12.33 -17.79
C GLN A 145 8.06 -12.19 -16.49
N GLU A 146 7.99 -13.28 -15.71
CA GLU A 146 7.45 -13.19 -14.36
C GLU A 146 8.34 -12.26 -13.53
N ILE A 147 7.69 -11.33 -12.81
CA ILE A 147 8.36 -10.38 -11.95
C ILE A 147 9.04 -11.13 -10.80
N ASP A 148 10.33 -10.89 -10.64
CA ASP A 148 11.10 -11.37 -9.50
C ASP A 148 11.66 -10.21 -8.65
N ARG A 149 12.16 -10.55 -7.47
CA ARG A 149 12.72 -9.59 -6.52
C ARG A 149 13.92 -8.82 -7.07
N LEU A 150 14.77 -9.46 -7.87
CA LEU A 150 15.99 -8.83 -8.38
C LEU A 150 15.64 -7.76 -9.42
N GLN A 151 14.71 -8.05 -10.33
CA GLN A 151 14.21 -7.09 -11.31
C GLN A 151 13.55 -5.88 -10.63
N LEU A 152 12.76 -6.10 -9.59
CA LEU A 152 12.17 -5.01 -8.80
C LEU A 152 13.26 -4.17 -8.13
N GLN A 153 14.27 -4.82 -7.54
CA GLN A 153 15.39 -4.12 -6.90
C GLN A 153 16.18 -3.29 -7.91
N GLU A 154 16.50 -3.83 -9.09
CA GLU A 154 17.18 -3.08 -10.16
C GLU A 154 16.39 -1.87 -10.64
N LYS A 155 15.06 -1.97 -10.67
CA LYS A 155 14.19 -0.85 -11.04
C LYS A 155 14.15 0.23 -9.97
N LEU A 156 14.09 -0.18 -8.70
CA LEU A 156 14.09 0.74 -7.56
C LEU A 156 15.42 1.49 -7.40
N THR A 157 16.57 0.84 -7.64
CA THR A 157 17.89 1.49 -7.55
C THR A 157 18.13 2.53 -8.63
N ARG A 158 17.34 2.52 -9.72
CA ARG A 158 17.41 3.51 -10.79
C ARG A 158 16.57 4.76 -10.51
N LEU A 159 15.71 4.73 -9.50
CA LEU A 159 14.94 5.91 -9.11
C LEU A 159 15.90 6.97 -8.56
N THR A 160 15.73 8.20 -9.03
CA THR A 160 16.60 9.35 -8.69
C THR A 160 15.83 10.51 -8.07
N ASP A 161 14.54 10.66 -8.38
CA ASP A 161 13.72 11.77 -7.89
C ASP A 161 12.36 11.28 -7.40
N PHE A 162 12.29 11.06 -6.09
CA PHE A 162 11.11 10.55 -5.40
C PHE A 162 11.15 10.92 -3.91
N SER A 163 10.00 10.87 -3.25
CA SER A 163 9.91 11.02 -1.78
C SER A 163 9.90 9.66 -1.07
N GLY A 164 8.98 8.81 -1.50
CA GLY A 164 8.86 7.40 -1.15
C GLY A 164 8.50 6.60 -2.39
N ALA A 165 8.85 5.33 -2.37
CA ALA A 165 8.59 4.33 -3.40
C ALA A 165 8.10 3.02 -2.75
N ASN A 166 7.51 3.11 -1.55
CA ASN A 166 6.99 1.95 -0.86
C ASN A 166 5.82 1.36 -1.64
N PHE A 167 5.84 0.06 -1.88
CA PHE A 167 4.74 -0.59 -2.56
C PHE A 167 4.38 -1.94 -1.97
N ILE A 168 3.16 -2.38 -2.28
CA ILE A 168 2.71 -3.77 -2.17
C ILE A 168 2.26 -4.19 -3.57
N LEU A 169 2.88 -5.23 -4.12
CA LEU A 169 2.58 -5.80 -5.44
C LEU A 169 2.25 -7.28 -5.26
N THR A 170 1.04 -7.70 -5.61
CA THR A 170 0.58 -9.06 -5.34
C THR A 170 -0.11 -9.70 -6.53
N THR A 171 0.04 -11.02 -6.65
CA THR A 171 -0.76 -11.91 -7.51
C THR A 171 -1.70 -12.81 -6.69
N GLY A 172 -1.79 -12.58 -5.36
CA GLY A 172 -2.48 -13.45 -4.41
C GLY A 172 -1.67 -14.68 -4.00
N GLN A 173 -0.90 -15.24 -4.93
CA GLN A 173 0.02 -16.35 -4.64
C GLN A 173 1.38 -15.86 -4.14
N LYS A 174 1.89 -14.78 -4.74
CA LYS A 174 3.15 -14.13 -4.38
C LYS A 174 2.93 -12.65 -4.12
N THR A 175 3.52 -12.14 -3.05
CA THR A 175 3.47 -10.71 -2.73
C THR A 175 4.88 -10.16 -2.52
N PHE A 176 5.19 -9.05 -3.20
CA PHE A 176 6.36 -8.23 -2.96
C PHE A 176 5.98 -6.99 -2.16
N ILE A 177 6.74 -6.69 -1.12
CA ILE A 177 6.53 -5.49 -0.29
C ILE A 177 7.85 -4.74 -0.18
N ALA A 178 7.90 -3.53 -0.73
CA ALA A 178 9.09 -2.69 -0.71
C ALA A 178 8.99 -1.58 0.34
N ASN A 179 10.07 -1.38 1.08
CA ASN A 179 10.28 -0.24 1.96
C ASN A 179 11.46 0.57 1.42
N TRP A 180 11.14 1.62 0.67
CA TRP A 180 12.08 2.38 -0.15
C TRP A 180 11.71 3.87 -0.12
N TYR A 181 12.56 4.71 0.48
CA TYR A 181 12.28 6.14 0.62
C TYR A 181 13.55 6.99 0.61
N ALA A 182 13.41 8.24 0.19
CA ALA A 182 14.50 9.23 0.16
C ALA A 182 14.42 10.22 1.33
N ILE A 183 13.21 10.52 1.81
CA ILE A 183 12.96 11.49 2.88
C ILE A 183 12.04 10.89 3.95
N ASN A 184 11.77 11.64 5.02
CA ASN A 184 10.78 11.32 6.06
C ASN A 184 10.81 9.86 6.57
N PRO A 185 11.93 9.42 7.19
CA PRO A 185 12.10 8.04 7.61
C PRO A 185 11.03 7.57 8.60
N ARG A 186 10.53 8.40 9.52
CA ARG A 186 9.48 7.96 10.46
C ARG A 186 8.14 7.76 9.76
N TYR A 187 7.83 8.60 8.78
CA TYR A 187 6.62 8.49 7.97
C TYR A 187 6.61 7.25 7.07
N TYR A 188 7.73 6.98 6.39
CA TYR A 188 7.80 5.94 5.37
C TYR A 188 8.21 4.56 5.88
N THR A 189 8.90 4.45 7.01
CA THR A 189 9.33 3.13 7.50
C THR A 189 8.12 2.27 7.87
N MET A 190 7.83 1.26 7.06
CA MET A 190 6.86 0.23 7.38
C MET A 190 7.39 -0.65 8.52
N LYS A 191 6.51 -1.13 9.37
CA LYS A 191 6.82 -2.07 10.45
C LYS A 191 6.18 -3.42 10.15
N LYS A 192 6.89 -4.48 10.51
CA LYS A 192 6.44 -5.87 10.38
C LYS A 192 6.19 -6.47 11.76
N MET A 193 5.08 -7.15 11.90
CA MET A 193 4.77 -8.05 13.00
C MET A 193 4.55 -9.45 12.42
N SER A 194 5.22 -10.44 13.01
CA SER A 194 5.01 -11.84 12.67
C SER A 194 4.87 -12.65 13.96
N GLU A 195 3.74 -13.32 14.12
CA GLU A 195 3.48 -14.20 15.26
C GLU A 195 2.61 -15.38 14.81
N ASN A 196 2.98 -16.60 15.24
CA ASN A 196 2.31 -17.84 14.84
C ASN A 196 2.25 -17.97 13.30
N SER A 197 1.05 -17.96 12.75
CA SER A 197 0.75 -18.03 11.32
C SER A 197 0.38 -16.68 10.70
N THR A 198 0.58 -15.57 11.41
CA THR A 198 0.08 -14.25 11.01
C THR A 198 1.25 -13.32 10.76
N THR A 199 1.24 -12.67 9.59
CA THR A 199 2.17 -11.60 9.24
C THR A 199 1.39 -10.35 8.91
N ILE A 200 1.71 -9.24 9.57
CA ILE A 200 1.17 -7.92 9.28
C ILE A 200 2.33 -6.99 8.97
N ILE A 201 2.23 -6.24 7.88
CA ILE A 201 3.17 -5.18 7.52
C ILE A 201 2.36 -3.90 7.33
N SER A 202 2.70 -2.86 8.07
CA SER A 202 1.89 -1.65 8.15
C SER A 202 2.77 -0.40 8.15
N SER A 203 2.22 0.72 7.70
CA SER A 203 2.87 2.03 7.80
C SER A 203 3.12 2.47 9.26
N GLU A 204 2.24 2.07 10.17
CA GLU A 204 2.32 2.36 11.60
C GLU A 204 2.08 1.09 12.44
N ILE A 205 2.55 1.07 13.69
CA ILE A 205 2.19 0.04 14.66
C ILE A 205 0.68 0.13 14.91
N LEU A 206 -0.01 -0.96 14.62
CA LEU A 206 -1.47 -1.03 14.71
C LEU A 206 -1.92 -1.09 16.18
N PRO A 207 -2.82 -0.21 16.64
CA PRO A 207 -3.30 -0.18 18.03
C PRO A 207 -3.75 -1.52 18.61
N HIS A 208 -4.56 -2.30 17.87
CA HIS A 208 -5.03 -3.62 18.35
C HIS A 208 -3.90 -4.65 18.49
N PHE A 209 -2.76 -4.42 17.83
CA PHE A 209 -1.60 -5.31 17.82
C PHE A 209 -0.39 -4.68 18.51
N ARG A 210 -0.56 -3.57 19.24
CA ARG A 210 0.55 -2.77 19.79
C ARG A 210 1.43 -3.53 20.78
N GLN A 211 0.87 -4.52 21.48
CA GLN A 211 1.58 -5.35 22.46
C GLN A 211 2.42 -6.47 21.81
N LYS A 212 2.34 -6.64 20.48
CA LYS A 212 3.13 -7.64 19.74
C LYS A 212 4.52 -7.10 19.41
N ASN A 213 5.43 -8.00 19.03
CA ASN A 213 6.76 -7.60 18.58
C ASN A 213 6.68 -7.02 17.17
N TRP A 214 7.04 -5.74 17.02
CA TRP A 214 7.10 -5.03 15.75
C TRP A 214 8.55 -4.68 15.42
N GLU A 215 8.96 -5.00 14.20
CA GLU A 215 10.29 -4.70 13.69
C GLU A 215 10.19 -3.71 12.52
N PRO A 216 10.92 -2.59 12.52
CA PRO A 216 10.96 -1.70 11.36
C PRO A 216 11.63 -2.40 10.18
N LEU A 217 11.08 -2.24 8.99
CA LEU A 217 11.74 -2.67 7.77
C LEU A 217 12.93 -1.75 7.45
N LYS A 218 14.01 -2.33 6.94
CA LYS A 218 15.17 -1.55 6.51
C LYS A 218 14.79 -0.72 5.28
N ASN A 219 15.37 0.47 5.16
CA ASN A 219 15.27 1.20 3.90
C ASN A 219 16.00 0.41 2.80
N HIS A 220 15.47 0.49 1.58
CA HIS A 220 15.92 -0.25 0.40
C HIS A 220 15.75 -1.77 0.50
N ASP A 221 14.73 -2.23 1.22
CA ASP A 221 14.41 -3.65 1.33
C ASP A 221 13.16 -4.04 0.54
N ILE A 222 13.14 -5.27 0.05
CA ILE A 222 12.00 -5.90 -0.62
C ILE A 222 11.78 -7.26 0.03
N LEU A 223 10.62 -7.43 0.65
CA LEU A 223 10.15 -8.72 1.16
C LEU A 223 9.41 -9.47 0.06
N GLU A 224 9.55 -10.80 0.05
CA GLU A 224 8.77 -11.73 -0.77
C GLU A 224 8.01 -12.68 0.16
N ILE A 225 6.68 -12.75 0.02
CA ILE A 225 5.74 -13.46 0.92
C ILE A 225 4.78 -14.34 0.13
#